data_AF-A0A6N7FFP1-F1
#
_entry.id   AF-A0A6N7FFP1-F1
#
_cell.length_a   1.000
_cell.length_b   1.000
_cell.length_c   1.000
_cell.angle_alpha   90.00
_cell.angle_beta   90.00
_cell.angle_gamma   90.00
#
_symmetry.space_group_name_H-M   'P 1'
#
loop_
_entity.id
_entity.type
_entity.pdbx_description
1 polymer ?
#
loop_
_entity_poly.entity_id
_entity_poly.type
_entity_poly.pdbx_seq_one_letter_code
_entity_poly.pdbx_strand_id
1 'polypeptide(L)'
;MRALSRALVVLALVAAAHAASAEDLSDPAASLEESEPSCPPEIVPPWPEEGDEPDYLGWADGAVPLAAIASCTSWDGWQPTLVVSLAGVFRLDGGVNALLARLGGISGFAGVKYWSFYNRDWTTMIKSASALKSADAKARREDFTAAELGDGAPRYFVQHDNRSTGGTVYRLRVTERSDDLLRVEVENVTKVSFLIVTAYQPRDLRSVHVFRRAGPRLWRYFGLAGMRASGVSVLGRASATNRTVAIYRHLIGVPTDQEPPAALE
;
A
#
# COMPACT_ATOMS: atom_id res chain seq x y z
N MET A 1 -48.56 47.45 -29.32
CA MET A 1 -49.37 46.23 -29.10
C MET A 1 -49.13 45.78 -27.66
N ARG A 2 -50.00 46.22 -26.74
CA ARG A 2 -50.83 45.38 -25.82
C ARG A 2 -49.98 44.42 -24.96
N ALA A 3 -49.62 44.75 -23.71
CA ALA A 3 -50.45 44.78 -22.48
C ALA A 3 -50.97 43.36 -22.14
N LEU A 4 -50.89 42.78 -20.95
CA LEU A 4 -51.07 43.23 -19.54
C LEU A 4 -50.44 42.14 -18.62
N SER A 5 -49.70 42.48 -17.56
CA SER A 5 -50.13 42.85 -16.19
C SER A 5 -50.57 41.68 -15.29
N ARG A 6 -49.90 41.59 -14.12
CA ARG A 6 -50.41 41.51 -12.72
C ARG A 6 -49.29 40.87 -11.87
N ALA A 7 -48.46 41.55 -11.07
CA ALA A 7 -48.63 42.59 -10.03
C ALA A 7 -49.12 42.08 -8.65
N LEU A 8 -48.52 42.70 -7.61
CA LEU A 8 -48.61 42.58 -6.14
C LEU A 8 -47.68 41.54 -5.49
N VAL A 9 -46.62 41.88 -4.72
CA VAL A 9 -46.33 42.92 -3.69
C VAL A 9 -47.12 42.75 -2.39
N VAL A 10 -46.41 42.52 -1.27
CA VAL A 10 -46.44 43.18 0.07
C VAL A 10 -45.51 42.32 0.99
N LEU A 11 -44.29 42.74 1.36
CA LEU A 11 -43.83 43.72 2.36
C LEU A 11 -43.95 43.25 3.83
N ALA A 12 -42.83 43.08 4.55
CA ALA A 12 -42.57 43.69 5.87
C ALA A 12 -41.16 43.38 6.41
N LEU A 13 -40.50 44.44 6.90
CA LEU A 13 -39.22 44.47 7.61
C LEU A 13 -39.30 43.83 9.01
N VAL A 14 -38.15 43.48 9.61
CA VAL A 14 -37.59 44.13 10.82
C VAL A 14 -36.18 43.55 11.13
N ALA A 15 -35.31 44.45 11.58
CA ALA A 15 -33.91 44.22 11.95
C ALA A 15 -33.73 43.93 13.46
N ALA A 16 -32.52 43.47 13.77
CA ALA A 16 -31.78 43.62 15.04
C ALA A 16 -32.16 42.76 16.27
N ALA A 17 -31.30 41.75 16.50
CA ALA A 17 -30.35 41.64 17.61
C ALA A 17 -30.83 41.54 19.09
N HIS A 18 -30.25 40.50 19.73
CA HIS A 18 -29.86 40.32 21.14
C HIS A 18 -30.82 39.67 22.16
N ALA A 19 -30.17 38.72 22.87
CA ALA A 19 -30.36 38.25 24.24
C ALA A 19 -31.36 37.12 24.52
N ALA A 20 -30.78 35.91 24.52
CA ALA A 20 -30.84 34.89 25.57
C ALA A 20 -32.13 34.70 26.38
N SER A 21 -32.66 33.47 26.32
CA SER A 21 -32.97 32.68 27.51
C SER A 21 -32.81 31.20 27.17
N ALA A 22 -32.08 30.51 28.03
CA ALA A 22 -31.83 29.08 27.97
C ALA A 22 -33.06 28.35 28.51
N GLU A 23 -33.56 27.37 27.77
CA GLU A 23 -34.20 26.20 28.34
C GLU A 23 -33.70 24.94 27.64
N ASP A 24 -33.34 24.01 28.51
CA ASP A 24 -32.67 22.75 28.33
C ASP A 24 -33.61 21.73 27.66
N LEU A 25 -33.20 21.19 26.51
CA LEU A 25 -33.70 19.92 26.01
C LEU A 25 -32.49 19.13 25.49
N SER A 26 -32.08 18.20 26.33
CA SER A 26 -31.19 17.10 26.00
C SER A 26 -31.61 16.42 24.71
N ASP A 27 -30.67 16.28 23.78
CA ASP A 27 -30.57 15.12 22.89
C ASP A 27 -29.10 14.91 22.51
N PRO A 28 -28.70 13.65 22.25
CA PRO A 28 -27.51 13.05 22.80
C PRO A 28 -26.32 13.40 21.93
N ALA A 29 -25.13 13.07 22.42
CA ALA A 29 -23.89 13.04 21.66
C ALA A 29 -24.16 12.70 20.19
N ALA A 30 -24.08 13.72 19.33
CA ALA A 30 -23.84 13.52 17.92
C ALA A 30 -22.58 12.68 17.88
N SER A 31 -22.77 11.38 17.63
CA SER A 31 -21.72 10.42 17.35
C SER A 31 -20.82 11.07 16.33
N LEU A 32 -19.62 11.43 16.77
CA LEU A 32 -18.48 11.62 15.89
C LEU A 32 -18.27 10.24 15.25
N GLU A 33 -19.05 9.93 14.22
CA GLU A 33 -18.63 9.03 13.16
C GLU A 33 -17.43 9.74 12.54
N GLU A 34 -16.27 9.57 13.18
CA GLU A 34 -14.99 9.85 12.59
C GLU A 34 -14.93 8.93 11.37
N SER A 35 -15.32 9.47 10.22
CA SER A 35 -15.33 8.75 8.96
C SER A 35 -13.92 8.25 8.74
N GLU A 36 -13.68 6.96 8.96
CA GLU A 36 -12.38 6.34 8.70
C GLU A 36 -11.93 6.78 7.30
N PRO A 37 -10.70 7.29 7.11
CA PRO A 37 -10.20 7.52 5.77
C PRO A 37 -10.21 6.17 5.06
N SER A 38 -11.11 6.02 4.09
CA SER A 38 -11.44 4.76 3.45
C SER A 38 -10.26 4.33 2.59
N CYS A 39 -9.30 3.67 3.22
CA CYS A 39 -8.38 2.82 2.50
C CYS A 39 -9.09 1.46 2.33
N PRO A 40 -9.36 1.04 1.10
CA PRO A 40 -8.62 1.42 -0.10
C PRO A 40 -9.32 2.53 -0.92
N PRO A 41 -8.58 3.28 -1.75
CA PRO A 41 -9.07 4.49 -2.39
C PRO A 41 -9.94 4.20 -3.62
N GLU A 42 -10.55 5.22 -4.23
CA GLU A 42 -11.38 5.08 -5.44
C GLU A 42 -10.62 4.52 -6.67
N ILE A 43 -9.28 4.49 -6.63
CA ILE A 43 -8.42 3.97 -7.71
C ILE A 43 -7.99 2.51 -7.53
N VAL A 44 -8.79 1.70 -6.84
CA VAL A 44 -8.55 0.25 -6.70
C VAL A 44 -8.86 -0.44 -8.03
N PRO A 45 -7.97 -1.29 -8.55
CA PRO A 45 -8.36 -2.21 -9.63
C PRO A 45 -9.60 -3.00 -9.19
N PRO A 46 -10.45 -3.47 -10.11
CA PRO A 46 -11.56 -4.35 -9.75
C PRO A 46 -11.09 -5.48 -8.82
N TRP A 47 -11.95 -5.86 -7.87
CA TRP A 47 -11.65 -7.02 -7.03
C TRP A 47 -11.86 -8.29 -7.86
N PRO A 48 -10.83 -9.13 -8.04
CA PRO A 48 -11.01 -10.39 -8.76
C PRO A 48 -11.85 -11.37 -7.93
N GLU A 49 -12.31 -12.45 -8.57
CA GLU A 49 -12.96 -13.54 -7.84
C GLU A 49 -11.94 -14.30 -6.96
N GLU A 50 -12.45 -15.11 -6.03
CA GLU A 50 -11.58 -15.94 -5.18
C GLU A 50 -10.85 -16.98 -6.04
N GLY A 51 -9.52 -16.94 -6.02
CA GLY A 51 -8.67 -17.90 -6.75
C GLY A 51 -8.17 -17.40 -8.09
N ASP A 52 -8.70 -16.27 -8.59
CA ASP A 52 -8.18 -15.60 -9.77
C ASP A 52 -6.86 -14.87 -9.47
N GLU A 53 -6.11 -14.57 -10.53
CA GLU A 53 -4.93 -13.69 -10.46
C GLU A 53 -5.34 -12.28 -10.01
N PRO A 54 -4.43 -11.53 -9.37
CA PRO A 54 -4.75 -10.19 -8.93
C PRO A 54 -4.88 -9.22 -10.11
N ASP A 55 -5.82 -8.29 -10.01
CA ASP A 55 -5.89 -7.14 -10.91
C ASP A 55 -4.90 -6.05 -10.48
N TYR A 56 -4.42 -5.27 -11.44
CA TYR A 56 -3.45 -4.21 -11.18
C TYR A 56 -3.65 -2.99 -12.09
N LEU A 57 -3.22 -1.82 -11.61
CA LEU A 57 -3.13 -0.58 -12.37
C LEU A 57 -1.77 0.07 -12.15
N GLY A 58 -1.19 0.67 -13.19
CA GLY A 58 0.13 1.29 -13.13
C GLY A 58 0.18 2.67 -13.75
N TRP A 59 0.80 3.62 -13.07
CA TRP A 59 0.97 5.01 -13.49
C TRP A 59 2.46 5.35 -13.54
N ALA A 60 2.92 6.00 -14.60
CA ALA A 60 4.31 6.43 -14.79
C ALA A 60 4.38 7.90 -15.21
N ASP A 61 5.60 8.45 -15.30
CA ASP A 61 5.88 9.75 -15.90
C ASP A 61 5.13 10.93 -15.27
N GLY A 62 4.92 10.86 -13.95
CA GLY A 62 4.24 11.91 -13.20
C GLY A 62 2.71 11.89 -13.30
N ALA A 63 2.13 10.94 -14.03
CA ALA A 63 0.67 10.74 -14.11
C ALA A 63 0.07 10.06 -12.86
N VAL A 64 0.77 10.11 -11.72
CA VAL A 64 0.37 9.42 -10.49
C VAL A 64 -0.73 10.22 -9.77
N PRO A 65 -1.91 9.63 -9.52
CA PRO A 65 -3.00 10.32 -8.81
C PRO A 65 -2.76 10.32 -7.29
N LEU A 66 -1.81 11.14 -6.81
CA LEU A 66 -1.42 11.18 -5.39
C LEU A 66 -2.57 11.52 -4.44
N ALA A 67 -3.45 12.43 -4.85
CA ALA A 67 -4.64 12.76 -4.07
C ALA A 67 -5.55 11.54 -3.85
N ALA A 68 -5.62 10.64 -4.83
CA ALA A 68 -6.43 9.44 -4.72
C ALA A 68 -5.85 8.44 -3.72
N ILE A 69 -4.52 8.35 -3.55
CA ILE A 69 -3.89 7.39 -2.60
C ILE A 69 -3.57 7.98 -1.23
N ALA A 70 -3.89 9.25 -0.98
CA ALA A 70 -3.51 9.95 0.25
C ALA A 70 -4.09 9.29 1.51
N SER A 71 -5.33 8.78 1.46
CA SER A 71 -5.96 8.06 2.59
C SER A 71 -5.26 6.74 2.95
N CYS A 72 -4.46 6.19 2.03
CA CYS A 72 -3.81 4.91 2.19
C CYS A 72 -2.35 4.98 2.63
N THR A 73 -1.70 6.13 2.48
CA THR A 73 -0.24 6.22 2.54
C THR A 73 0.21 7.41 3.37
N SER A 74 1.34 7.28 4.07
CA SER A 74 2.06 8.41 4.69
C SER A 74 2.99 9.14 3.71
N TRP A 75 2.62 9.21 2.42
CA TRP A 75 3.50 9.70 1.34
C TRP A 75 3.48 11.23 1.16
N ASP A 76 3.19 11.98 2.22
CA ASP A 76 3.07 13.44 2.17
C ASP A 76 4.31 14.11 1.58
N GLY A 77 4.08 14.96 0.57
CA GLY A 77 5.15 15.68 -0.15
C GLY A 77 6.10 14.79 -0.97
N TRP A 78 5.85 13.48 -1.06
CA TRP A 78 6.62 12.56 -1.88
C TRP A 78 6.01 12.44 -3.28
N GLN A 79 6.84 12.59 -4.31
CA GLN A 79 6.43 12.55 -5.71
C GLN A 79 7.03 11.32 -6.40
N PRO A 80 6.38 10.16 -6.34
CA PRO A 80 6.82 8.98 -7.08
C PRO A 80 6.72 9.21 -8.60
N THR A 81 7.68 8.65 -9.33
CA THR A 81 7.69 8.66 -10.80
C THR A 81 6.98 7.46 -11.38
N LEU A 82 6.77 6.40 -10.58
CA LEU A 82 6.08 5.18 -10.94
C LEU A 82 5.28 4.68 -9.73
N VAL A 83 4.02 4.31 -9.94
CA VAL A 83 3.17 3.64 -8.94
C VAL A 83 2.48 2.44 -9.58
N VAL A 84 2.46 1.33 -8.86
CA VAL A 84 1.64 0.16 -9.18
C VAL A 84 0.68 -0.07 -8.02
N SER A 85 -0.59 -0.23 -8.33
CA SER A 85 -1.62 -0.75 -7.42
C SER A 85 -1.98 -2.18 -7.79
N LEU A 86 -2.35 -2.96 -6.79
CA LEU A 86 -2.74 -4.36 -6.96
C LEU A 86 -3.90 -4.70 -6.03
N ALA A 87 -4.90 -5.40 -6.54
CA ALA A 87 -6.07 -5.88 -5.81
C ALA A 87 -6.16 -7.40 -5.95
N GLY A 88 -6.37 -8.11 -4.83
CA GLY A 88 -6.48 -9.57 -4.85
C GLY A 88 -7.38 -10.10 -3.75
N VAL A 89 -7.87 -11.32 -3.93
CA VAL A 89 -8.74 -12.01 -2.97
C VAL A 89 -8.18 -13.39 -2.69
N PHE A 90 -8.03 -13.74 -1.41
CA PHE A 90 -7.43 -15.02 -1.02
C PHE A 90 -8.01 -15.56 0.28
N ARG A 91 -7.79 -16.86 0.51
CA ARG A 91 -8.12 -17.50 1.78
C ARG A 91 -6.94 -17.53 2.74
N LEU A 92 -7.21 -17.29 4.01
CA LEU A 92 -6.25 -17.49 5.08
C LEU A 92 -6.94 -17.90 6.38
N ASP A 93 -6.47 -19.01 6.94
CA ASP A 93 -6.77 -19.45 8.29
C ASP A 93 -5.87 -18.73 9.32
N GLY A 94 -6.36 -18.54 10.55
CA GLY A 94 -5.59 -17.92 11.64
C GLY A 94 -5.62 -16.39 11.72
N GLY A 95 -6.39 -15.73 10.84
CA GLY A 95 -6.71 -14.31 10.93
C GLY A 95 -5.51 -13.36 10.82
N VAL A 96 -5.57 -12.20 11.47
CA VAL A 96 -4.50 -11.18 11.41
C VAL A 96 -3.15 -11.69 11.92
N ASN A 97 -3.14 -12.59 12.91
CA ASN A 97 -1.88 -13.14 13.41
C ASN A 97 -1.17 -14.02 12.37
N ALA A 98 -1.93 -14.73 11.53
CA ALA A 98 -1.35 -15.47 10.40
C ALA A 98 -0.79 -14.52 9.33
N LEU A 99 -1.43 -13.38 9.07
CA LEU A 99 -0.89 -12.34 8.18
C LEU A 99 0.42 -11.77 8.71
N LEU A 100 0.46 -11.41 10.00
CA LEU A 100 1.66 -10.93 10.66
C LEU A 100 2.78 -11.99 10.64
N ALA A 101 2.45 -13.27 10.84
CA ALA A 101 3.45 -14.33 10.73
C ALA A 101 4.07 -14.42 9.32
N ARG A 102 3.27 -14.26 8.26
CA ARG A 102 3.78 -14.24 6.87
C ARG A 102 4.64 -13.00 6.58
N LEU A 103 4.23 -11.83 7.07
CA LEU A 103 5.01 -10.59 6.94
C LEU A 103 6.31 -10.64 7.76
N GLY A 104 6.28 -11.30 8.92
CA GLY A 104 7.42 -11.45 9.83
C GLY A 104 8.42 -12.51 9.41
N GLY A 105 7.99 -13.48 8.59
CA GLY A 105 8.81 -14.52 7.97
C GLY A 105 9.74 -14.00 6.87
N ILE A 106 10.58 -13.02 7.20
CA ILE A 106 11.46 -12.31 6.26
C ILE A 106 12.36 -13.27 5.49
N SER A 107 12.92 -14.29 6.14
CA SER A 107 13.78 -15.28 5.48
C SER A 107 13.07 -16.01 4.35
N GLY A 108 11.75 -16.17 4.43
CA GLY A 108 10.90 -16.79 3.41
C GLY A 108 10.85 -16.04 2.08
N PHE A 109 11.19 -14.75 2.06
CA PHE A 109 11.29 -13.99 0.81
C PHE A 109 12.48 -14.44 -0.05
N ALA A 110 13.48 -15.13 0.52
CA ALA A 110 14.56 -15.68 -0.27
C ALA A 110 14.04 -16.70 -1.29
N GLY A 111 14.42 -16.53 -2.55
CA GLY A 111 13.99 -17.39 -3.65
C GLY A 111 12.73 -16.91 -4.37
N VAL A 112 12.04 -15.88 -3.89
CA VAL A 112 10.89 -15.27 -4.62
C VAL A 112 11.32 -14.95 -6.05
N LYS A 113 10.56 -15.45 -7.02
CA LYS A 113 10.78 -15.25 -8.46
C LYS A 113 9.79 -14.24 -9.02
N TYR A 114 10.16 -13.62 -10.14
CA TYR A 114 9.28 -12.78 -10.95
C TYR A 114 9.55 -13.03 -12.42
N TRP A 115 8.55 -12.78 -13.27
CA TRP A 115 8.77 -12.76 -14.71
C TRP A 115 9.63 -11.55 -15.09
N SER A 116 10.83 -11.80 -15.60
CA SER A 116 11.72 -10.75 -16.06
C SER A 116 11.48 -10.46 -17.54
N PHE A 117 10.96 -9.27 -17.85
CA PHE A 117 10.78 -8.82 -19.24
C PHE A 117 12.07 -8.94 -20.07
N TYR A 118 13.21 -8.50 -19.49
CA TYR A 118 14.51 -8.51 -20.17
C TYR A 118 15.03 -9.92 -20.45
N ASN A 119 14.82 -10.87 -19.52
CA ASN A 119 15.32 -12.23 -19.68
C ASN A 119 14.30 -13.16 -20.36
N ARG A 120 13.03 -12.75 -20.43
CA ARG A 120 11.89 -13.57 -20.88
C ARG A 120 11.79 -14.91 -20.15
N ASP A 121 12.01 -14.87 -18.84
CA ASP A 121 11.97 -16.05 -17.97
C ASP A 121 11.67 -15.67 -16.51
N TRP A 122 11.21 -16.65 -15.74
CA TRP A 122 11.05 -16.60 -14.29
C TRP A 122 12.39 -16.53 -13.59
N THR A 123 12.76 -15.33 -13.16
CA THR A 123 14.05 -15.06 -12.54
C THR A 123 13.90 -14.88 -11.03
N THR A 124 14.82 -15.43 -10.23
CA THR A 124 14.90 -15.13 -8.79
C THR A 124 15.09 -13.63 -8.58
N MET A 125 14.09 -12.99 -7.95
CA MET A 125 14.08 -11.59 -7.58
C MET A 125 14.91 -11.36 -6.31
N ILE A 126 14.59 -12.09 -5.24
CA ILE A 126 15.19 -11.90 -3.92
C ILE A 126 16.15 -13.06 -3.69
N LYS A 127 17.44 -12.78 -3.78
CA LYS A 127 18.51 -13.77 -3.61
C LYS A 127 18.68 -14.19 -2.16
N SER A 128 18.51 -13.25 -1.24
CA SER A 128 18.48 -13.50 0.20
C SER A 128 17.72 -12.41 0.92
N ALA A 129 17.17 -12.76 2.09
CA ALA A 129 16.47 -11.86 2.98
C ALA A 129 16.76 -12.24 4.44
N SER A 130 16.86 -11.26 5.33
CA SER A 130 17.04 -11.52 6.78
C SER A 130 16.47 -10.39 7.62
N ALA A 131 15.80 -10.74 8.72
CA ALA A 131 15.41 -9.78 9.75
C ALA A 131 16.65 -9.19 10.45
N LEU A 132 16.53 -7.95 10.93
CA LEU A 132 17.60 -7.21 11.60
C LEU A 132 17.17 -6.71 12.98
N LYS A 133 18.14 -6.63 13.91
CA LYS A 133 17.94 -6.04 15.25
C LYS A 133 17.87 -4.51 15.20
N SER A 134 18.46 -3.90 14.17
CA SER A 134 18.51 -2.45 13.96
C SER A 134 18.64 -2.15 12.46
N ALA A 135 18.77 -0.88 12.09
CA ALA A 135 19.00 -0.48 10.70
C ALA A 135 20.40 -0.88 10.14
N ASP A 136 21.25 -1.54 10.94
CA ASP A 136 22.54 -2.08 10.48
C ASP A 136 22.34 -3.42 9.76
N ALA A 137 22.71 -3.49 8.48
CA ALA A 137 22.63 -4.69 7.65
C ALA A 137 23.42 -5.90 8.20
N LYS A 138 24.39 -5.67 9.10
CA LYS A 138 25.16 -6.73 9.75
C LYS A 138 24.46 -7.29 10.99
N ALA A 139 23.49 -6.58 11.55
CA ALA A 139 22.79 -6.96 12.78
C ALA A 139 21.69 -8.00 12.53
N ARG A 140 22.01 -9.08 11.81
CA ARG A 140 21.07 -10.15 11.47
C ARG A 140 20.52 -10.85 12.72
N ARG A 141 19.27 -11.29 12.62
CA ARG A 141 18.55 -12.07 13.62
C ARG A 141 17.58 -13.02 12.95
N GLU A 142 16.92 -13.84 13.76
CA GLU A 142 15.76 -14.63 13.36
C GLU A 142 14.58 -13.73 12.97
N ASP A 143 13.69 -14.31 12.17
CA ASP A 143 12.45 -13.70 11.67
C ASP A 143 11.58 -13.13 12.80
N PHE A 144 10.74 -12.17 12.45
CA PHE A 144 9.87 -11.51 13.41
C PHE A 144 8.66 -12.39 13.74
N THR A 145 8.33 -12.46 15.03
CA THR A 145 7.07 -13.07 15.46
C THR A 145 5.88 -12.14 15.16
N ALA A 146 4.67 -12.71 15.11
CA ALA A 146 3.45 -11.91 14.98
C ALA A 146 3.28 -10.92 16.15
N ALA A 147 3.71 -11.30 17.36
CA ALA A 147 3.68 -10.41 18.52
C ALA A 147 4.64 -9.23 18.35
N GLU A 148 5.85 -9.47 17.84
CA GLU A 148 6.80 -8.40 17.55
C GLU A 148 6.31 -7.46 16.47
N LEU A 149 5.69 -7.94 15.38
CA LEU A 149 5.13 -7.01 14.39
C LEU A 149 3.91 -6.26 14.94
N GLY A 150 3.20 -6.88 15.86
CA GLY A 150 1.94 -6.41 16.40
C GLY A 150 2.02 -5.23 17.38
N ASP A 151 3.20 -4.84 17.84
CA ASP A 151 3.41 -3.71 18.76
C ASP A 151 3.53 -2.35 18.05
N GLY A 152 3.52 -2.34 16.71
CA GLY A 152 3.60 -1.13 15.88
C GLY A 152 5.00 -0.49 15.79
N ALA A 153 5.98 -0.97 16.56
CA ALA A 153 7.33 -0.43 16.49
C ALA A 153 8.01 -0.81 15.16
N PRO A 154 8.87 0.07 14.60
CA PRO A 154 9.51 -0.20 13.32
C PRO A 154 10.38 -1.45 13.41
N ARG A 155 10.39 -2.23 12.33
CA ARG A 155 11.22 -3.41 12.14
C ARG A 155 12.09 -3.22 10.92
N TYR A 156 13.29 -3.80 10.97
CA TYR A 156 14.27 -3.62 9.90
C TYR A 156 14.61 -4.97 9.31
N PHE A 157 14.76 -5.01 7.99
CA PHE A 157 15.20 -6.21 7.30
C PHE A 157 16.11 -5.85 6.14
N VAL A 158 16.99 -6.76 5.75
CA VAL A 158 17.82 -6.62 4.56
C VAL A 158 17.34 -7.57 3.47
N GLN A 159 17.30 -7.10 2.23
CA GLN A 159 17.11 -7.94 1.04
C GLN A 159 18.24 -7.71 0.05
N HIS A 160 18.66 -8.79 -0.60
CA HIS A 160 19.53 -8.73 -1.77
C HIS A 160 18.70 -9.04 -3.02
N ASP A 161 18.36 -8.00 -3.78
CA ASP A 161 17.64 -8.09 -5.05
C ASP A 161 18.62 -8.49 -6.18
N ASN A 162 18.11 -9.14 -7.22
CA ASN A 162 18.83 -9.42 -8.45
C ASN A 162 19.21 -8.20 -9.30
N ARG A 163 18.66 -7.01 -9.00
CA ARG A 163 19.00 -5.72 -9.62
C ARG A 163 19.70 -4.74 -8.66
N SER A 164 20.21 -5.20 -7.50
CA SER A 164 21.00 -4.35 -6.60
C SER A 164 22.44 -4.84 -6.41
N THR A 165 23.37 -3.90 -6.33
CA THR A 165 24.72 -4.12 -5.80
C THR A 165 24.64 -4.12 -4.28
N GLY A 166 24.76 -5.29 -3.66
CA GLY A 166 24.67 -5.44 -2.21
C GLY A 166 23.24 -5.51 -1.69
N GLY A 167 23.12 -5.46 -0.36
CA GLY A 167 21.85 -5.59 0.35
C GLY A 167 21.22 -4.24 0.62
N THR A 168 19.92 -4.14 0.38
CA THR A 168 19.10 -2.97 0.74
C THR A 168 18.43 -3.23 2.07
N VAL A 169 18.63 -2.33 3.03
CA VAL A 169 17.91 -2.33 4.29
C VAL A 169 16.57 -1.60 4.08
N TYR A 170 15.50 -2.23 4.54
CA TYR A 170 14.14 -1.72 4.55
C TYR A 170 13.65 -1.57 5.99
N ARG A 171 12.69 -0.67 6.17
CA ARG A 171 11.90 -0.48 7.38
C ARG A 171 10.48 -0.93 7.10
N LEU A 172 9.94 -1.79 7.96
CA LEU A 172 8.55 -2.23 8.01
C LEU A 172 7.88 -1.61 9.24
N ARG A 173 6.64 -1.15 9.09
CA ARG A 173 5.80 -0.69 10.20
C ARG A 173 4.37 -1.17 10.01
N VAL A 174 3.80 -1.78 11.04
CA VAL A 174 2.35 -2.01 11.12
C VAL A 174 1.72 -0.70 11.59
N THR A 175 0.89 -0.09 10.76
CA THR A 175 0.26 1.22 11.03
C THR A 175 -1.18 1.10 11.50
N GLU A 176 -1.88 0.05 11.10
CA GLU A 176 -3.22 -0.27 11.59
C GLU A 176 -3.36 -1.77 11.82
N ARG A 177 -4.04 -2.15 12.90
CA ARG A 177 -4.28 -3.55 13.26
C ARG A 177 -5.59 -3.68 14.03
N SER A 178 -6.50 -4.47 13.49
CA SER A 178 -7.69 -5.00 14.16
C SER A 178 -7.89 -6.46 13.72
N ASP A 179 -9.00 -7.09 14.11
CA ASP A 179 -9.33 -8.43 13.63
C ASP A 179 -9.71 -8.46 12.14
N ASP A 180 -10.07 -7.30 11.59
CA ASP A 180 -10.63 -7.15 10.24
C ASP A 180 -9.76 -6.30 9.31
N LEU A 181 -8.76 -5.61 9.83
CA LEU A 181 -7.89 -4.73 9.07
C LEU A 181 -6.44 -4.87 9.54
N LEU A 182 -5.53 -4.99 8.57
CA LEU A 182 -4.10 -4.87 8.79
C LEU A 182 -3.51 -3.97 7.72
N ARG A 183 -2.82 -2.90 8.15
CA ARG A 183 -2.07 -2.01 7.27
C ARG A 183 -0.59 -2.03 7.62
N VAL A 184 0.24 -2.23 6.60
CA VAL A 184 1.69 -2.28 6.73
C VAL A 184 2.34 -1.36 5.72
N GLU A 185 3.25 -0.53 6.18
CA GLU A 185 4.10 0.30 5.33
C GLU A 185 5.53 -0.25 5.31
N VAL A 186 6.14 -0.23 4.13
CA VAL A 186 7.54 -0.60 3.92
C VAL A 186 8.24 0.49 3.14
N GLU A 187 9.46 0.86 3.54
CA GLU A 187 10.30 1.78 2.76
C GLU A 187 11.77 1.39 2.83
N ASN A 188 12.55 1.71 1.80
CA ASN A 188 13.99 1.51 1.85
C ASN A 188 14.68 2.55 2.75
N VAL A 189 15.58 2.10 3.61
CA VAL A 189 16.36 2.93 4.54
C VAL A 189 17.73 3.26 3.97
N THR A 190 18.33 2.30 3.26
CA THR A 190 19.60 2.51 2.56
C THR A 190 19.34 2.79 1.08
N LYS A 191 20.31 3.44 0.42
CA LYS A 191 20.29 3.56 -1.04
C LYS A 191 20.26 2.18 -1.71
N VAL A 192 19.65 2.13 -2.88
CA VAL A 192 19.73 0.99 -3.80
C VAL A 192 20.64 1.39 -4.94
N SER A 193 21.73 0.66 -5.10
CA SER A 193 22.69 0.89 -6.19
C SER A 193 22.59 -0.23 -7.20
N PHE A 194 22.74 0.08 -8.49
CA PHE A 194 22.93 -0.90 -9.56
C PHE A 194 24.28 -0.60 -10.22
N LEU A 195 25.19 -1.57 -10.17
CA LEU A 195 26.60 -1.36 -10.47
C LEU A 195 27.15 -0.18 -9.65
N ILE A 196 27.63 0.87 -10.31
CA ILE A 196 28.17 2.10 -9.70
C ILE A 196 27.14 3.24 -9.56
N VAL A 197 25.94 3.08 -10.12
CA VAL A 197 24.91 4.13 -10.16
C VAL A 197 23.94 3.94 -8.99
N THR A 198 23.55 5.04 -8.35
CA THR A 198 22.46 5.01 -7.36
C THR A 198 21.13 5.06 -8.10
N ALA A 199 20.36 3.97 -8.02
CA ALA A 199 19.06 3.85 -8.64
C ALA A 199 17.96 4.52 -7.79
N TYR A 200 18.02 4.32 -6.48
CA TYR A 200 17.05 4.83 -5.52
C TYR A 200 17.77 5.34 -4.26
N GLN A 201 17.44 6.55 -3.81
CA GLN A 201 17.88 7.07 -2.52
C GLN A 201 17.08 6.44 -1.37
N PRO A 202 17.49 6.59 -0.10
CA PRO A 202 16.62 6.29 1.02
C PRO A 202 15.22 6.88 0.83
N ARG A 203 14.19 6.07 1.09
CA ARG A 203 12.75 6.40 0.99
C ARG A 203 12.22 6.64 -0.43
N ASP A 204 12.96 6.24 -1.46
CA ASP A 204 12.53 6.28 -2.85
C ASP A 204 11.80 5.00 -3.31
N LEU A 205 11.88 3.93 -2.54
CA LEU A 205 11.03 2.75 -2.67
C LEU A 205 10.11 2.72 -1.47
N ARG A 206 8.80 2.74 -1.71
CA ARG A 206 7.78 2.67 -0.67
C ARG A 206 6.68 1.73 -1.09
N SER A 207 6.14 0.96 -0.16
CA SER A 207 4.92 0.20 -0.39
C SER A 207 3.99 0.25 0.81
N VAL A 208 2.70 0.10 0.53
CA VAL A 208 1.65 -0.11 1.51
C VAL A 208 0.93 -1.42 1.17
N HIS A 209 0.69 -2.23 2.18
CA HIS A 209 -0.04 -3.48 2.10
C HIS A 209 -1.23 -3.42 3.06
N VAL A 210 -2.43 -3.54 2.51
CA VAL A 210 -3.69 -3.49 3.25
C VAL A 210 -4.39 -4.82 3.10
N PHE A 211 -4.75 -5.43 4.21
CA PHE A 211 -5.52 -6.66 4.27
C PHE A 211 -6.82 -6.37 5.00
N ARG A 212 -7.95 -6.59 4.34
CA ARG A 212 -9.28 -6.41 4.92
C ARG A 212 -10.05 -7.72 4.90
N ARG A 213 -10.63 -8.10 6.03
CA ARG A 213 -11.46 -9.30 6.13
C ARG A 213 -12.74 -9.10 5.30
N ALA A 214 -13.06 -10.08 4.48
CA ALA A 214 -14.28 -10.15 3.66
C ALA A 214 -15.18 -11.34 4.02
N GLY A 215 -14.74 -12.19 4.96
CA GLY A 215 -15.48 -13.33 5.51
C GLY A 215 -14.62 -14.11 6.51
N PRO A 216 -15.11 -15.25 7.07
CA PRO A 216 -14.41 -15.98 8.12
C PRO A 216 -12.95 -16.34 7.78
N ARG A 217 -12.68 -16.68 6.51
CA ARG A 217 -11.34 -16.99 6.00
C ARG A 217 -10.97 -16.18 4.77
N LEU A 218 -11.86 -15.29 4.32
CA LEU A 218 -11.70 -14.56 3.07
C LEU A 218 -11.10 -13.20 3.34
N TRP A 219 -10.05 -12.85 2.60
CA TRP A 219 -9.33 -11.60 2.73
C TRP A 219 -9.23 -10.89 1.38
N ARG A 220 -9.45 -9.58 1.40
CA ARG A 220 -9.13 -8.66 0.32
C ARG A 220 -7.76 -8.06 0.60
N TYR A 221 -6.89 -8.08 -0.40
CA TYR A 221 -5.57 -7.46 -0.39
C TYR A 221 -5.55 -6.26 -1.32
N PHE A 222 -5.14 -5.10 -0.81
CA PHE A 222 -4.78 -3.96 -1.63
C PHE A 222 -3.31 -3.61 -1.39
N GLY A 223 -2.53 -3.55 -2.47
CA GLY A 223 -1.13 -3.17 -2.44
C GLY A 223 -0.90 -1.90 -3.23
N LEU A 224 -0.05 -1.01 -2.71
CA LEU A 224 0.51 0.11 -3.44
C LEU A 224 2.02 0.01 -3.39
N ALA A 225 2.69 0.09 -4.53
CA ALA A 225 4.14 0.14 -4.65
C ALA A 225 4.53 1.40 -5.43
N GLY A 226 5.21 2.32 -4.76
CA GLY A 226 5.69 3.56 -5.32
C GLY A 226 7.21 3.55 -5.48
N MET A 227 7.68 4.19 -6.53
CA MET A 227 9.11 4.31 -6.84
C MET A 227 9.40 5.73 -7.32
N ARG A 228 10.47 6.32 -6.80
CA ARG A 228 11.03 7.58 -7.30
C ARG A 228 12.46 7.33 -7.76
N ALA A 229 12.66 7.23 -9.07
CA ALA A 229 14.01 7.04 -9.60
C ALA A 229 14.86 8.30 -9.38
N SER A 230 16.11 8.14 -8.95
CA SER A 230 17.06 9.26 -8.80
C SER A 230 17.87 9.55 -10.09
N GLY A 231 17.43 9.02 -11.24
CA GLY A 231 18.14 9.06 -12.52
C GLY A 231 17.48 8.18 -13.59
N VAL A 232 18.27 7.46 -14.40
CA VAL A 232 17.73 6.47 -15.35
C VAL A 232 16.95 5.40 -14.59
N SER A 233 15.66 5.25 -14.88
CA SER A 233 14.84 4.22 -14.25
C SER A 233 15.38 2.84 -14.59
N VAL A 234 15.77 2.07 -13.58
CA VAL A 234 16.15 0.66 -13.73
C VAL A 234 14.92 -0.27 -13.81
N LEU A 235 13.72 0.25 -13.52
CA LEU A 235 12.47 -0.50 -13.57
C LEU A 235 11.47 0.21 -14.48
N GLY A 236 11.09 -0.46 -15.57
CA GLY A 236 9.89 -0.11 -16.35
C GLY A 236 8.62 -0.56 -15.64
N ARG A 237 7.46 -0.09 -16.13
CA ARG A 237 6.14 -0.38 -15.54
C ARG A 237 5.87 -1.87 -15.43
N ALA A 238 6.02 -2.66 -16.49
CA ALA A 238 5.84 -4.11 -16.43
C ALA A 238 6.77 -4.80 -15.44
N SER A 239 8.04 -4.38 -15.38
CA SER A 239 8.96 -4.94 -14.39
C SER A 239 8.53 -4.61 -12.97
N ALA A 240 8.01 -3.41 -12.71
CA ALA A 240 7.47 -3.06 -11.39
C ALA A 240 6.21 -3.88 -11.09
N THR A 241 5.29 -4.04 -12.04
CA THR A 241 4.09 -4.87 -11.90
C THR A 241 4.43 -6.32 -11.55
N ASN A 242 5.29 -6.97 -12.32
CA ASN A 242 5.66 -8.37 -12.09
C ASN A 242 6.32 -8.58 -10.73
N ARG A 243 7.11 -7.60 -10.27
CA ARG A 243 7.72 -7.63 -8.93
C ARG A 243 6.67 -7.45 -7.83
N THR A 244 5.72 -6.53 -8.00
CA THR A 244 4.61 -6.34 -7.06
C THR A 244 3.72 -7.57 -6.96
N VAL A 245 3.41 -8.23 -8.08
CA VAL A 245 2.65 -9.49 -8.12
C VAL A 245 3.43 -10.61 -7.45
N ALA A 246 4.74 -10.72 -7.67
CA ALA A 246 5.58 -11.72 -7.00
C ALA A 246 5.55 -11.58 -5.47
N ILE A 247 5.59 -10.35 -4.96
CA ILE A 247 5.46 -10.07 -3.52
C ILE A 247 4.06 -10.46 -3.03
N TYR A 248 2.99 -10.10 -3.75
CA TYR A 248 1.63 -10.51 -3.42
C TYR A 248 1.50 -12.04 -3.35
N ARG A 249 1.94 -12.74 -4.39
CA ARG A 249 1.90 -14.21 -4.49
C ARG A 249 2.62 -14.85 -3.29
N HIS A 250 3.81 -14.34 -2.94
CA HIS A 250 4.54 -14.78 -1.75
C HIS A 250 3.73 -14.57 -0.46
N LEU A 251 3.15 -13.38 -0.26
CA LEU A 251 2.35 -13.05 0.93
C LEU A 251 1.08 -13.91 1.07
N ILE A 252 0.48 -14.32 -0.06
CA ILE A 252 -0.69 -15.21 -0.02
C ILE A 252 -0.32 -16.70 0.00
N GLY A 253 0.96 -17.03 -0.15
CA GLY A 253 1.48 -18.40 -0.06
C GLY A 253 1.30 -19.22 -1.34
N VAL A 254 1.21 -18.57 -2.51
CA VAL A 254 1.17 -19.25 -3.81
C VAL A 254 2.55 -19.19 -4.48
N PRO A 255 2.89 -20.17 -5.35
CA PRO A 255 4.13 -20.14 -6.11
C PRO A 255 4.28 -18.84 -6.92
N THR A 256 5.47 -18.25 -6.88
CA THR A 256 5.70 -16.92 -7.48
C THR A 256 5.98 -16.98 -8.99
N ASP A 257 6.23 -18.17 -9.52
CA ASP A 257 6.55 -18.47 -10.92
C ASP A 257 5.39 -19.12 -11.70
N GLN A 258 4.15 -18.81 -11.33
CA GLN A 258 2.97 -19.28 -12.06
C GLN A 258 2.73 -18.52 -13.37
N GLU A 259 2.44 -19.29 -14.41
CA GLU A 259 1.95 -18.82 -15.71
C GLU A 259 0.46 -18.42 -15.65
N PRO A 260 0.04 -17.39 -16.41
CA PRO A 260 0.88 -16.48 -17.18
C PRO A 260 1.59 -15.45 -16.29
N PRO A 261 2.65 -14.77 -16.79
CA PRO A 261 3.13 -13.54 -16.18
C PRO A 261 2.04 -12.50 -16.11
N ALA A 262 2.04 -11.68 -15.07
CA ALA A 262 1.05 -10.62 -14.93
C ALA A 262 1.18 -9.57 -16.06
N ALA A 263 2.38 -9.05 -16.30
CA ALA A 263 2.66 -8.08 -17.34
C ALA A 263 3.74 -8.60 -18.31
N LEU A 264 3.43 -8.52 -19.61
CA LEU A 264 4.33 -8.90 -20.70
C LEU A 264 5.02 -7.70 -21.36
N GLU A 265 4.51 -6.46 -21.20
CA GLU A 265 5.03 -5.21 -21.79
C GLU A 265 4.84 -3.99 -20.89
#